data_AF-A0A357CET2-F1
#
_entry.id   AF-A0A357CET2-F1
#
_cell.length_a   1.000
_cell.length_b   1.000
_cell.length_c   1.000
_cell.angle_alpha   90.00
_cell.angle_beta   90.00
_cell.angle_gamma   90.00
#
_symmetry.space_group_name_H-M   'P 1'
#
loop_
_entity.id
_entity.type
_entity.pdbx_description
1 polymer ?
#
loop_
_entity_poly.entity_id
_entity_poly.type
_entity_poly.pdbx_seq_one_letter_code
_entity_poly.pdbx_strand_id
1 'polypeptide(L)'
;MERWRWMPEDLGPLYVWNNSPEFMLYVVKDGKTIYADKTLVGTLNYATPVFSADMTTVVFNPDWVAPETVLTENLLPPLRDQNYSILKIHKLSVSYNGKPIDPRGVDWGRVDIKAFTFTQKGGPENVLGKVKFVFPNRHTVYMHDTLAYRKKYFQKPMRAIGHDCVRMEKPEQFADVLLAEGKGWQASQVKELWDKG
;
A
#
# COMPACT_ATOMS: atom_id res chain seq x y z
N MET A 1 -0.42 -21.09 -20.28
CA MET A 1 0.86 -21.73 -19.89
C MET A 1 2.04 -20.77 -19.84
N GLU A 2 2.06 -19.65 -20.56
CA GLU A 2 3.24 -18.74 -20.57
C GLU A 2 3.51 -17.99 -19.26
N ARG A 3 2.50 -17.72 -18.42
CA ARG A 3 2.67 -16.98 -17.15
C ARG A 3 3.51 -17.70 -16.10
N TRP A 4 3.56 -19.04 -16.15
CA TRP A 4 4.39 -19.85 -15.25
C TRP A 4 5.89 -19.77 -15.61
N ARG A 5 6.25 -19.40 -16.84
CA ARG A 5 7.66 -19.22 -17.27
C ARG A 5 8.34 -17.99 -16.66
N TRP A 6 7.56 -17.06 -16.11
CA TRP A 6 8.06 -15.82 -15.52
C TRP A 6 8.19 -15.90 -13.99
N MET A 7 7.86 -17.04 -13.40
CA MET A 7 8.09 -17.30 -11.99
C MET A 7 9.52 -17.78 -11.76
N PRO A 8 10.14 -17.44 -10.63
CA PRO A 8 11.33 -18.14 -10.16
C PRO A 8 11.09 -19.65 -10.18
N GLU A 9 12.08 -20.43 -10.61
CA GLU A 9 12.00 -21.90 -10.59
C GLU A 9 11.84 -22.44 -9.16
N ASP A 10 12.34 -21.68 -8.18
CA ASP A 10 12.18 -21.94 -6.75
C ASP A 10 11.75 -20.65 -6.03
N LEU A 11 10.62 -20.71 -5.31
CA LEU A 11 10.12 -19.62 -4.47
C LEU A 11 10.63 -19.71 -3.03
N GLY A 12 11.42 -20.74 -2.73
CA GLY A 12 11.86 -21.09 -1.39
C GLY A 12 10.77 -21.79 -0.56
N PRO A 13 11.12 -22.22 0.66
CA PRO A 13 10.21 -22.95 1.54
C PRO A 13 9.10 -22.08 2.14
N LEU A 14 9.22 -20.75 2.10
CA LEU A 14 8.22 -19.81 2.62
C LEU A 14 8.04 -18.64 1.65
N TYR A 15 6.84 -18.45 1.14
CA TYR A 15 6.54 -17.34 0.22
C TYR A 15 5.10 -16.82 0.35
N VAL A 16 4.90 -15.60 -0.13
CA VAL A 16 3.60 -14.96 -0.27
C VAL A 16 3.17 -15.01 -1.73
N TRP A 17 2.01 -15.60 -1.99
CA TRP A 17 1.43 -15.71 -3.32
C TRP A 17 0.22 -14.78 -3.48
N ASN A 18 0.37 -13.73 -4.28
CA ASN A 18 -0.73 -12.83 -4.62
C ASN A 18 -1.35 -13.23 -5.96
N ASN A 19 -2.53 -13.84 -5.92
CA ASN A 19 -3.25 -14.23 -7.12
C ASN A 19 -4.25 -13.14 -7.53
N SER A 20 -3.81 -12.17 -8.33
CA SER A 20 -4.63 -11.04 -8.77
C SER A 20 -5.97 -11.42 -9.44
N PRO A 21 -6.04 -12.37 -10.39
CA PRO A 21 -7.32 -12.75 -11.00
C PRO A 21 -8.26 -13.51 -10.05
N GLU A 22 -7.72 -14.16 -9.01
CA GLU A 22 -8.52 -14.81 -7.97
C GLU A 22 -8.95 -13.84 -6.86
N PHE A 23 -8.29 -12.67 -6.78
CA PHE A 23 -8.43 -11.71 -5.68
C PHE A 23 -8.17 -12.34 -4.32
N MET A 24 -7.12 -13.16 -4.25
CA MET A 24 -6.68 -13.87 -3.06
C MET A 24 -5.17 -13.72 -2.85
N LEU A 25 -4.77 -13.79 -1.59
CA LEU A 25 -3.40 -13.90 -1.12
C LEU A 25 -3.26 -15.20 -0.33
N TYR A 26 -2.10 -15.84 -0.45
CA TYR A 26 -1.73 -17.03 0.32
C TYR A 26 -0.34 -16.86 0.92
N VAL A 27 -0.14 -17.39 2.13
CA VAL A 27 1.20 -17.69 2.65
C VAL A 27 1.38 -19.19 2.53
N VAL A 28 2.42 -19.59 1.82
CA VAL A 28 2.74 -21.00 1.59
C VAL A 28 4.04 -21.32 2.31
N LYS A 29 4.02 -22.39 3.09
CA LYS A 29 5.17 -22.95 3.78
C LYS A 29 5.30 -24.43 3.46
N ASP A 30 6.47 -24.86 2.98
CA ASP A 30 6.76 -26.25 2.62
C ASP A 30 5.69 -26.86 1.69
N GLY A 31 5.24 -26.07 0.72
CA GLY A 31 4.19 -26.44 -0.24
C GLY A 31 2.76 -26.45 0.32
N LYS A 32 2.55 -26.09 1.58
CA LYS A 32 1.23 -26.02 2.22
C LYS A 32 0.81 -24.59 2.48
N THR A 33 -0.40 -24.24 2.10
CA THR A 33 -1.00 -22.95 2.47
C THR A 33 -1.26 -22.92 3.98
N ILE A 34 -0.55 -22.03 4.69
CA ILE A 34 -0.71 -21.82 6.14
C ILE A 34 -1.62 -20.62 6.46
N TYR A 35 -1.85 -19.75 5.48
CA TYR A 35 -2.74 -18.61 5.60
C TYR A 35 -3.30 -18.23 4.23
N ALA A 36 -4.55 -17.73 4.22
CA ALA A 36 -5.18 -17.19 3.03
C ALA A 36 -6.03 -15.97 3.39
N ASP A 37 -6.05 -14.97 2.51
CA ASP A 37 -6.85 -13.76 2.70
C ASP A 37 -7.37 -13.20 1.37
N LYS A 38 -8.46 -12.45 1.43
CA LYS A 38 -8.99 -11.76 0.25
C LYS A 38 -8.16 -10.53 -0.05
N THR A 39 -8.02 -10.22 -1.33
CA THR A 39 -7.31 -9.02 -1.79
C THR A 39 -8.20 -8.07 -2.59
N LEU A 40 -7.80 -6.79 -2.58
CA LEU A 40 -8.19 -5.77 -3.56
C LEU A 40 -6.95 -5.45 -4.39
N VAL A 41 -7.11 -5.40 -5.70
CA VAL A 41 -6.01 -5.17 -6.66
C VAL A 41 -6.34 -3.98 -7.56
N GLY A 42 -5.36 -3.51 -8.34
CA GLY A 42 -5.56 -2.39 -9.25
C GLY A 42 -6.59 -2.66 -10.35
N THR A 43 -7.23 -1.59 -10.83
CA THR A 43 -8.11 -1.64 -12.01
C THR A 43 -7.32 -1.91 -13.29
N LEU A 44 -7.97 -2.21 -14.42
CA LEU A 44 -7.26 -2.51 -15.69
C LEU A 44 -6.33 -1.37 -16.14
N ASN A 45 -6.72 -0.10 -15.93
CA ASN A 45 -5.90 1.06 -16.29
C ASN A 45 -4.72 1.28 -15.33
N TYR A 46 -4.76 0.68 -14.14
CA TYR A 46 -3.74 0.77 -13.10
C TYR A 46 -3.44 -0.62 -12.54
N ALA A 47 -3.23 -1.58 -13.43
CA ALA A 47 -3.20 -3.00 -13.05
C ALA A 47 -2.05 -3.30 -12.09
N THR A 48 -2.31 -4.17 -11.10
CA THR A 48 -1.26 -4.68 -10.23
C THR A 48 -0.21 -5.43 -11.08
N PRO A 49 1.07 -5.03 -11.03
CA PRO A 49 2.11 -5.65 -11.84
C PRO A 49 2.38 -7.08 -11.38
N VAL A 50 2.74 -7.96 -12.32
CA VAL A 50 3.08 -9.36 -12.06
C VAL A 50 4.60 -9.49 -11.99
N PHE A 51 5.13 -9.79 -10.80
CA PHE A 51 6.56 -9.96 -10.54
C PHE A 51 6.79 -10.68 -9.20
N SER A 52 8.04 -11.04 -8.92
CA SER A 52 8.52 -11.53 -7.62
C SER A 52 9.55 -10.57 -7.02
N ALA A 53 9.54 -10.44 -5.69
CA ALA A 53 10.52 -9.66 -4.94
C ALA A 53 10.52 -10.10 -3.47
N ASP A 54 11.64 -9.90 -2.80
CA ASP A 54 11.78 -10.21 -1.38
C ASP A 54 11.07 -9.17 -0.53
N MET A 55 10.27 -9.65 0.43
CA MET A 55 9.69 -8.77 1.45
C MET A 55 10.72 -8.47 2.53
N THR A 56 11.02 -7.19 2.72
CA THR A 56 12.10 -6.75 3.61
C THR A 56 11.59 -6.15 4.92
N THR A 57 10.38 -5.58 4.93
CA THR A 57 9.94 -4.76 6.08
C THR A 57 8.43 -4.76 6.25
N VAL A 58 7.98 -4.86 7.50
CA VAL A 58 6.60 -4.58 7.93
C VAL A 58 6.61 -3.25 8.69
N VAL A 59 5.83 -2.28 8.22
CA VAL A 59 5.74 -0.94 8.80
C VAL A 59 4.34 -0.75 9.37
N PHE A 60 4.25 -0.68 10.71
CA PHE A 60 3.01 -0.37 11.42
C PHE A 60 2.79 1.14 11.49
N ASN A 61 1.53 1.55 11.43
CA ASN A 61 1.07 2.94 11.43
C ASN A 61 1.88 3.84 10.46
N PRO A 62 1.99 3.44 9.18
CA PRO A 62 2.91 4.08 8.24
C PRO A 62 2.48 5.51 7.90
N ASP A 63 3.46 6.40 7.74
CA ASP A 63 3.25 7.62 6.96
C ASP A 63 3.03 7.24 5.49
N TRP A 64 2.15 7.99 4.82
CA TRP A 64 1.92 7.85 3.38
C TRP A 64 2.48 9.05 2.63
N VAL A 65 3.31 8.78 1.64
CA VAL A 65 3.78 9.78 0.68
C VAL A 65 2.99 9.60 -0.61
N ALA A 66 2.39 10.68 -1.10
CA ALA A 66 1.58 10.63 -2.31
C ALA A 66 2.46 10.29 -3.53
N PRO A 67 2.10 9.26 -4.32
CA PRO A 67 2.85 8.90 -5.53
C PRO A 67 2.60 9.93 -6.63
N GLU A 68 3.49 9.93 -7.64
CA GLU A 68 3.47 10.88 -8.76
C GLU A 68 2.10 11.02 -9.42
N THR A 69 1.41 9.91 -9.67
CA THR A 69 0.07 9.91 -10.28
C THR A 69 -0.95 10.67 -9.44
N VAL A 70 -0.92 10.52 -8.12
CA VAL A 70 -1.78 11.28 -7.21
C VAL A 70 -1.41 12.76 -7.22
N LEU A 71 -0.12 13.09 -7.26
CA LEU A 71 0.31 14.48 -7.37
C LEU A 71 -0.26 15.12 -8.64
N THR A 72 -0.11 14.46 -9.79
CA THR A 72 -0.47 15.04 -11.09
C THR A 72 -1.97 15.00 -11.39
N GLU A 73 -2.67 13.94 -11.00
CA GLU A 73 -4.07 13.73 -11.37
C GLU A 73 -5.07 14.21 -10.31
N ASN A 74 -4.69 14.19 -9.03
CA ASN A 74 -5.61 14.50 -7.93
C ASN A 74 -5.28 15.80 -7.20
N LEU A 75 -4.00 16.10 -7.00
CA LEU A 75 -3.58 17.28 -6.21
C LEU A 75 -3.32 18.51 -7.07
N LEU A 76 -2.60 18.37 -8.19
CA LEU A 76 -2.21 19.50 -9.03
C LEU A 76 -3.39 20.29 -9.60
N PRO A 77 -4.46 19.67 -10.15
CA PRO A 77 -5.58 20.43 -10.71
C PRO A 77 -6.24 21.41 -9.72
N PRO A 78 -6.71 20.97 -8.53
CA PRO A 78 -7.31 21.91 -7.57
C PRO A 78 -6.30 22.91 -7.01
N LEU A 79 -5.02 22.55 -6.85
CA LEU A 79 -3.99 23.48 -6.37
C LEU A 79 -3.74 24.63 -7.36
N ARG A 80 -3.79 24.37 -8.66
CA ARG A 80 -3.73 25.41 -9.72
C ARG A 80 -4.91 26.36 -9.65
N ASP A 81 -6.08 25.84 -9.30
CA ASP A 81 -7.31 26.63 -9.11
C ASP A 81 -7.39 27.30 -7.73
N GLN A 82 -6.27 27.33 -6.99
CA GLN A 82 -6.17 27.87 -5.64
C GLN A 82 -7.13 27.21 -4.62
N ASN A 83 -7.57 25.99 -4.92
CA ASN A 83 -8.42 25.18 -4.05
C ASN A 83 -7.57 24.24 -3.18
N TYR A 84 -7.22 24.72 -1.98
CA TYR A 84 -6.43 23.97 -1.00
C TYR A 84 -7.26 23.06 -0.08
N SER A 85 -8.58 22.95 -0.28
CA SER A 85 -9.45 22.14 0.58
C SER A 85 -9.07 20.65 0.55
N ILE A 86 -8.59 20.16 -0.60
CA ILE A 86 -8.15 18.77 -0.80
C ILE A 86 -7.06 18.37 0.19
N LEU A 87 -6.12 19.28 0.50
CA LEU A 87 -5.03 19.02 1.44
C LEU A 87 -5.57 18.89 2.87
N LYS A 88 -6.57 19.70 3.25
CA LYS A 88 -7.20 19.62 4.56
C LYS A 88 -8.05 18.34 4.70
N ILE A 89 -8.85 18.03 3.69
CA ILE A 89 -9.72 16.84 3.65
C ILE A 89 -8.88 15.56 3.80
N HIS A 90 -7.72 15.50 3.17
CA HIS A 90 -6.83 14.34 3.22
C HIS A 90 -5.71 14.46 4.26
N LYS A 91 -5.70 15.52 5.10
CA LYS A 91 -4.67 15.76 6.13
C LYS A 91 -3.24 15.71 5.59
N LEU A 92 -3.03 16.32 4.42
CA LEU A 92 -1.74 16.35 3.75
C LEU A 92 -0.91 17.55 4.22
N SER A 93 0.31 17.25 4.61
CA SER A 93 1.39 18.22 4.80
C SER A 93 2.22 18.33 3.52
N VAL A 94 2.76 19.52 3.25
CA VAL A 94 3.56 19.81 2.06
C VAL A 94 4.96 20.21 2.50
N SER A 95 5.97 19.65 1.87
CA SER A 95 7.36 20.03 2.10
C SER A 95 8.11 20.19 0.79
N TYR A 96 9.15 21.02 0.83
CA TYR A 96 10.09 21.26 -0.27
C TYR A 96 11.51 21.14 0.28
N ASN A 97 12.35 20.30 -0.34
CA ASN A 97 13.69 19.98 0.17
C ASN A 97 13.70 19.58 1.67
N GLY A 98 12.72 18.77 2.07
CA GLY A 98 12.57 18.29 3.45
C GLY A 98 12.06 19.33 4.46
N LYS A 99 11.81 20.58 4.04
CA LYS A 99 11.28 21.64 4.91
C LYS A 99 9.77 21.80 4.71
N PRO A 100 8.96 21.80 5.77
CA PRO A 100 7.55 22.13 5.68
C PRO A 100 7.34 23.53 5.07
N ILE A 101 6.34 23.67 4.20
CA ILE A 101 5.98 24.95 3.57
C ILE A 101 4.46 25.18 3.62
N ASP A 102 4.02 26.43 3.50
CA ASP A 102 2.61 26.74 3.23
C ASP A 102 2.36 26.62 1.71
N PRO A 103 1.50 25.68 1.26
CA PRO A 103 1.19 25.52 -0.16
C PRO A 103 0.55 26.75 -0.79
N ARG A 104 -0.02 27.68 0.00
CA ARG A 104 -0.61 28.92 -0.51
C ARG A 104 0.41 29.93 -1.05
N GLY A 105 1.67 29.82 -0.62
CA GLY A 105 2.76 30.67 -1.10
C GLY A 105 3.40 30.18 -2.40
N VAL A 106 2.90 29.09 -2.99
CA VAL A 106 3.48 28.45 -4.17
C VAL A 106 2.59 28.71 -5.39
N ASP A 107 3.20 29.14 -6.50
CA ASP A 107 2.52 29.21 -7.80
C ASP A 107 2.53 27.83 -8.49
N TRP A 108 1.50 27.03 -8.20
CA TRP A 108 1.29 25.68 -8.75
C TRP A 108 1.09 25.66 -10.28
N GLY A 109 0.87 26.81 -10.91
CA GLY A 109 0.83 26.94 -12.37
C GLY A 109 2.22 26.92 -13.00
N ARG A 110 3.27 27.25 -12.23
CA ARG A 110 4.64 27.48 -12.75
C ARG A 110 5.67 26.49 -12.24
N VAL A 111 5.40 25.82 -11.12
CA VAL A 111 6.33 24.84 -10.54
C VAL A 111 6.03 23.41 -11.00
N ASP A 112 7.04 22.55 -10.93
CA ASP A 112 6.83 21.11 -10.97
C ASP A 112 6.39 20.60 -9.60
N ILE A 113 5.16 20.09 -9.49
CA ILE A 113 4.62 19.55 -8.24
C ILE A 113 5.45 18.36 -7.71
N LYS A 114 6.15 17.63 -8.59
CA LYS A 114 6.97 16.48 -8.22
C LYS A 114 8.22 16.87 -7.42
N ALA A 115 8.60 18.15 -7.45
CA ALA A 115 9.65 18.68 -6.59
C ALA A 115 9.21 18.83 -5.12
N PHE A 116 7.91 18.64 -4.83
CA PHE A 116 7.34 18.75 -3.50
C PHE A 116 6.92 17.37 -2.98
N THR A 117 6.99 17.19 -1.66
CA THR A 117 6.54 15.97 -1.00
C THR A 117 5.25 16.23 -0.25
N PHE A 118 4.20 15.49 -0.60
CA PHE A 118 2.91 15.51 0.07
C PHE A 118 2.82 14.27 0.97
N THR A 119 2.72 14.50 2.28
CA THR A 119 2.73 13.43 3.28
C THR A 119 1.46 13.45 4.12
N GLN A 120 0.80 12.30 4.22
CA GLN A 120 -0.24 12.03 5.21
C GLN A 120 0.39 11.26 6.37
N LYS A 121 0.25 11.78 7.60
CA LYS A 121 0.76 11.09 8.78
C LYS A 121 -0.04 9.81 9.08
N GLY A 122 0.61 8.85 9.74
CA GLY A 122 -0.07 7.67 10.30
C GLY A 122 -1.28 8.07 11.16
N GLY A 123 -2.34 7.28 11.07
CA GLY A 123 -3.57 7.47 11.86
C GLY A 123 -4.82 6.87 11.21
N PRO A 124 -6.01 7.03 11.82
CA PRO A 124 -7.24 6.34 11.40
C PRO A 124 -7.73 6.64 9.98
N GLU A 125 -7.32 7.78 9.42
CA GLU A 125 -7.70 8.21 8.07
C GLU A 125 -6.56 8.05 7.05
N ASN A 126 -5.48 7.37 7.44
CA ASN A 126 -4.36 7.11 6.54
C ASN A 126 -4.78 6.15 5.42
N VAL A 127 -4.48 6.52 4.17
CA VAL A 127 -4.88 5.73 2.98
C VAL A 127 -4.22 4.36 2.91
N LEU A 128 -3.12 4.15 3.64
CA LEU A 128 -2.44 2.87 3.80
C LEU A 128 -3.03 1.99 4.90
N GLY A 129 -3.98 2.49 5.69
CA GLY A 129 -4.47 1.82 6.89
C GLY A 129 -3.39 1.72 7.98
N LYS A 130 -3.44 0.65 8.78
CA LYS A 130 -2.55 0.50 9.95
C LYS A 130 -1.23 -0.22 9.67
N VAL A 131 -1.02 -0.80 8.48
CA VAL A 131 0.23 -1.51 8.17
C VAL A 131 0.53 -1.52 6.67
N LYS A 132 1.82 -1.47 6.34
CA LYS A 132 2.39 -1.62 4.99
C LYS A 132 3.47 -2.70 5.00
N PHE A 133 3.46 -3.56 4.00
CA PHE A 133 4.47 -4.59 3.75
C PHE A 133 5.31 -4.19 2.54
N VAL A 134 6.61 -4.03 2.76
CA VAL A 134 7.56 -3.49 1.80
C VAL A 134 8.34 -4.64 1.17
N PHE A 135 8.32 -4.67 -0.16
CA PHE A 135 9.12 -5.56 -1.00
C PHE A 135 9.73 -4.70 -2.11
N PRO A 136 10.98 -4.22 -1.96
CA PRO A 136 11.60 -3.29 -2.91
C PRO A 136 11.50 -3.79 -4.36
N ASN A 137 10.99 -2.93 -5.25
CA ASN A 137 10.74 -3.28 -6.64
C ASN A 137 10.75 -2.06 -7.55
N ARG A 138 10.88 -2.28 -8.86
CA ARG A 138 10.92 -1.23 -9.90
C ARG A 138 9.58 -0.53 -10.16
N HIS A 139 8.48 -1.04 -9.61
CA HIS A 139 7.11 -0.56 -9.86
C HIS A 139 6.60 0.36 -8.74
N THR A 140 7.35 0.53 -7.64
CA THR A 140 6.96 1.33 -6.47
C THR A 140 5.68 0.83 -5.79
N VAL A 141 5.32 -0.45 -6.00
CA VAL A 141 4.15 -1.07 -5.38
C VAL A 141 4.47 -1.68 -4.03
N TYR A 142 3.46 -1.82 -3.19
CA TYR A 142 3.54 -2.51 -1.90
C TYR A 142 2.19 -3.13 -1.57
N MET A 143 2.18 -3.96 -0.53
CA MET A 143 0.95 -4.46 0.08
C MET A 143 0.63 -3.63 1.31
N HIS A 144 -0.64 -3.37 1.58
CA HIS A 144 -1.02 -2.57 2.73
C HIS A 144 -2.46 -2.81 3.19
N ASP A 145 -2.79 -2.37 4.40
CA ASP A 145 -4.17 -2.30 4.90
C ASP A 145 -5.00 -1.28 4.09
N THR A 146 -6.26 -1.09 4.41
CA THR A 146 -7.11 -0.11 3.74
C THR A 146 -7.96 0.63 4.73
N LEU A 147 -8.40 1.82 4.33
CA LEU A 147 -9.38 2.61 5.07
C LEU A 147 -10.63 1.78 5.41
N ALA A 148 -11.15 1.96 6.63
CA ALA A 148 -12.27 1.17 7.16
C ALA A 148 -13.49 1.15 6.22
N TYR A 149 -13.84 2.30 5.63
CA TYR A 149 -14.98 2.40 4.71
C TYR A 149 -14.78 1.63 3.39
N ARG A 150 -13.54 1.24 3.04
CA ARG A 150 -13.22 0.41 1.87
C ARG A 150 -13.29 -1.08 2.16
N LYS A 151 -13.36 -1.52 3.43
CA LYS A 151 -13.44 -2.95 3.78
C LYS A 151 -14.67 -3.64 3.18
N LYS A 152 -15.75 -2.89 2.91
CA LYS A 152 -16.93 -3.38 2.18
C LYS A 152 -16.63 -3.97 0.79
N TYR A 153 -15.52 -3.58 0.15
CA TYR A 153 -15.15 -4.10 -1.17
C TYR A 153 -14.66 -5.55 -1.14
N PHE A 154 -14.20 -6.06 0.01
CA PHE A 154 -13.82 -7.47 0.15
C PHE A 154 -15.00 -8.45 0.02
N GLN A 155 -16.23 -7.95 0.09
CA GLN A 155 -17.45 -8.74 -0.14
C GLN A 155 -17.91 -8.71 -1.60
N LYS A 156 -17.22 -7.99 -2.48
CA LYS A 156 -17.55 -7.94 -3.90
C LYS A 156 -16.92 -9.12 -4.65
N PRO A 157 -17.59 -9.64 -5.69
CA PRO A 157 -17.02 -10.68 -6.54
C PRO A 157 -15.86 -10.13 -7.39
N MET A 158 -16.01 -8.91 -7.91
CA MET A 158 -14.95 -8.17 -8.61
C MET A 158 -14.25 -7.23 -7.64
N ARG A 159 -12.94 -7.44 -7.40
CA ARG A 159 -12.14 -6.69 -6.41
C ARG A 159 -10.97 -5.92 -7.03
N ALA A 160 -11.04 -5.66 -8.33
CA ALA A 160 -10.16 -4.71 -9.01
C ALA A 160 -10.63 -3.27 -8.74
N ILE A 161 -10.02 -2.60 -7.77
CA ILE A 161 -10.34 -1.22 -7.37
C ILE A 161 -9.08 -0.37 -7.14
N GLY A 162 -9.16 0.90 -7.54
CA GLY A 162 -8.07 1.85 -7.35
C GLY A 162 -6.83 1.54 -8.20
N HIS A 163 -5.67 1.74 -7.60
CA HIS A 163 -4.35 1.64 -8.23
C HIS A 163 -3.65 0.32 -7.90
N ASP A 164 -2.53 0.12 -8.60
CA ASP A 164 -1.54 -0.96 -8.58
C ASP A 164 -1.29 -1.71 -7.25
N CYS A 165 -1.28 -1.03 -6.11
CA CYS A 165 -0.99 -1.65 -4.81
C CYS A 165 -2.06 -2.65 -4.35
N VAL A 166 -1.61 -3.75 -3.75
CA VAL A 166 -2.47 -4.82 -3.24
C VAL A 166 -2.91 -4.51 -1.81
N ARG A 167 -4.21 -4.68 -1.53
CA ARG A 167 -4.78 -4.50 -0.19
C ARG A 167 -5.37 -5.81 0.32
N MET A 168 -5.33 -6.05 1.62
CA MET A 168 -5.83 -7.29 2.24
C MET A 168 -6.94 -7.04 3.28
N GLU A 169 -7.80 -8.02 3.51
CA GLU A 169 -8.99 -7.90 4.40
C GLU A 169 -8.58 -7.93 5.88
N LYS A 170 -7.60 -8.76 6.22
CA LYS A 170 -7.12 -9.05 7.58
C LYS A 170 -5.60 -8.82 7.71
N PRO A 171 -5.12 -7.58 7.48
CA PRO A 171 -3.69 -7.27 7.46
C PRO A 171 -2.97 -7.54 8.80
N GLU A 172 -3.66 -7.42 9.94
CA GLU A 172 -3.11 -7.75 11.26
C GLU A 172 -2.73 -9.24 11.35
N GLN A 173 -3.66 -10.12 10.97
CA GLN A 173 -3.42 -11.57 10.95
C GLN A 173 -2.33 -11.96 9.94
N PHE A 174 -2.28 -11.26 8.81
CA PHE A 174 -1.21 -11.46 7.84
C PHE A 174 0.16 -11.06 8.42
N ALA A 175 0.23 -9.95 9.16
CA ALA A 175 1.44 -9.54 9.87
C ALA A 175 1.83 -10.55 10.95
N ASP A 176 0.86 -11.10 11.71
CA ASP A 176 1.10 -12.17 12.69
C ASP A 176 1.81 -13.37 12.05
N VAL A 177 1.26 -13.88 10.95
CA VAL A 177 1.82 -15.05 10.25
C VAL A 177 3.23 -14.76 9.75
N LEU A 178 3.45 -13.62 9.09
CA LEU A 178 4.76 -13.29 8.54
C LEU A 178 5.83 -13.07 9.62
N LEU A 179 5.48 -12.42 10.73
CA LEU A 179 6.42 -12.13 11.80
C LEU A 179 6.68 -13.34 12.70
N ALA A 180 5.70 -14.24 12.84
CA ALA A 180 5.91 -15.54 13.46
C ALA A 180 6.91 -16.37 12.64
N GLU A 181 6.72 -16.48 11.33
CA GLU A 181 7.57 -17.31 10.47
C GLU A 181 8.95 -16.67 10.21
N GLY A 182 9.02 -15.35 10.04
CA GLY A 182 10.26 -14.66 9.72
C GLY A 182 11.10 -14.25 10.95
N LYS A 183 10.48 -14.10 12.13
CA LYS A 183 11.16 -13.59 13.33
C LYS A 183 10.82 -14.34 14.63
N GLY A 184 9.96 -15.35 14.59
CA GLY A 184 9.51 -16.07 15.80
C GLY A 184 8.67 -15.21 16.74
N TRP A 185 8.02 -14.16 16.22
CA TRP A 185 7.21 -13.26 17.05
C TRP A 185 5.90 -13.90 17.50
N GLN A 186 5.47 -13.55 18.71
CA GLN A 186 4.13 -13.84 19.20
C GLN A 186 3.14 -12.78 18.73
N ALA A 187 1.87 -13.18 18.55
CA ALA A 187 0.79 -12.26 18.15
C ALA A 187 0.63 -11.07 19.11
N SER A 188 0.96 -11.24 20.40
CA SER A 188 0.95 -10.14 21.38
C SER A 188 1.93 -9.01 21.04
N GLN A 189 3.09 -9.34 20.48
CA GLN A 189 4.11 -8.35 20.07
C GLN A 189 3.63 -7.56 18.85
N VAL A 190 2.95 -8.23 17.91
CA VAL A 190 2.33 -7.58 16.75
C VAL A 190 1.19 -6.67 17.20
N LYS A 191 0.34 -7.15 18.10
CA LYS A 191 -0.77 -6.38 18.68
C LYS A 191 -0.29 -5.10 19.36
N GLU A 192 0.82 -5.17 20.09
CA GLU A 192 1.41 -3.99 20.74
C GLU A 192 1.82 -2.91 19.71
N LEU A 193 2.40 -3.29 18.58
CA LEU A 193 2.74 -2.35 17.51
C LEU A 193 1.50 -1.85 16.77
N TRP A 194 0.50 -2.70 16.59
CA TRP A 194 -0.76 -2.36 15.96
C TRP A 194 -1.54 -1.30 16.75
N ASP A 195 -1.50 -1.36 18.08
CA ASP A 195 -2.24 -0.46 18.97
C ASP A 195 -1.56 0.89 19.22
N LYS A 196 -0.28 1.03 18.86
CA LYS A 196 0.52 2.26 19.08
C LYS A 196 0.15 3.46 18.20
N GLY A 197 -0.85 3.35 17.32
CA GLY A 197 -1.25 4.43 16.39
C GLY A 197 -2.72 4.43 16.00
#